data_AF-A0A3D5BXU1-F1
#
_entry.id   AF-A0A3D5BXU1-F1
#
_cell.length_a   1.000
_cell.length_b   1.000
_cell.length_c   1.000
_cell.angle_alpha   90.00
_cell.angle_beta   90.00
_cell.angle_gamma   90.00
#
_symmetry.space_group_name_H-M   'P 1'
#
loop_
_entity.id
_entity.type
_entity.pdbx_description
1 polymer ?
#
loop_
_entity_poly.entity_id
_entity_poly.type
_entity_poly.pdbx_seq_one_letter_code
_entity_poly.pdbx_strand_id
1 'polypeptide(L)'
;MQIPKKLPQFEKLPALFIASGEYEAHFYLAQRGELKLAKTIKMPPREEAREKQAFVGKKGGMQSLSATSHHGAYVADLKKKFQKEVHAVIHDMLAEYKLEEIYLFSPKYSAKRIMDGLDKPEQKKVRMQFYQGDTKTNPLMLIQKMWETEQEAIKFKTPLTAEKKKIIQKPRIW
;
A
#
# COMPACT_ATOMS: atom_id res chain seq x y z
N MET A 1 0.18 -16.20 11.39
CA MET A 1 -0.72 -17.12 10.65
C MET A 1 0.10 -17.84 9.59
N GLN A 2 -0.21 -19.10 9.30
CA GLN A 2 0.43 -19.80 8.17
C GLN A 2 -0.20 -19.34 6.85
N ILE A 3 0.64 -19.04 5.86
CA ILE A 3 0.18 -18.73 4.51
C ILE A 3 -0.34 -20.05 3.92
N PRO A 4 -1.51 -20.07 3.26
CA PRO A 4 -1.97 -21.27 2.57
C PRO A 4 -0.89 -21.76 1.58
N LYS A 5 -0.61 -23.08 1.58
CA LYS A 5 0.43 -23.79 0.80
C LYS A 5 0.47 -23.52 -0.72
N LYS A 6 -0.44 -22.69 -1.24
CA LYS A 6 -0.56 -22.35 -2.66
C LYS A 6 0.39 -21.23 -3.11
N LEU A 7 1.23 -20.67 -2.22
CA LEU A 7 2.06 -19.48 -2.50
C LEU A 7 3.55 -19.68 -2.18
N PRO A 8 4.26 -20.48 -3.00
CA PRO A 8 5.68 -20.78 -2.77
C PRO A 8 6.61 -19.57 -2.95
N GLN A 9 6.15 -18.47 -3.54
CA GLN A 9 6.97 -17.26 -3.73
C GLN A 9 7.48 -16.65 -2.41
N PHE A 10 6.74 -16.78 -1.32
CA PHE A 10 7.11 -16.25 0.01
C PHE A 10 8.03 -17.17 0.82
N GLU A 11 8.32 -18.37 0.31
CA GLU A 11 9.32 -19.25 0.92
C GLU A 11 10.73 -18.76 0.59
N LYS A 12 10.94 -18.23 -0.62
CA LYS A 12 12.25 -17.83 -1.14
C LYS A 12 12.51 -16.33 -1.02
N LEU A 13 11.49 -15.50 -1.25
CA LEU A 13 11.62 -14.04 -1.24
C LEU A 13 10.78 -13.44 -0.11
N PRO A 14 11.39 -12.69 0.82
CA PRO A 14 10.65 -12.03 1.88
C PRO A 14 9.95 -10.79 1.31
N ALA A 15 8.67 -10.62 1.65
CA ALA A 15 7.82 -9.55 1.12
C ALA A 15 7.13 -8.76 2.24
N LEU A 16 6.96 -7.46 2.01
CA LEU A 16 6.23 -6.56 2.88
C LEU A 16 4.80 -6.34 2.38
N PHE A 17 3.83 -6.59 3.23
CA PHE A 17 2.42 -6.31 2.99
C PHE A 17 2.01 -5.12 3.83
N ILE A 18 1.48 -4.08 3.17
CA ILE A 18 1.07 -2.85 3.84
C ILE A 18 -0.42 -2.67 3.61
N ALA A 19 -1.22 -2.81 4.66
CA ALA A 19 -2.63 -2.47 4.63
C ALA A 19 -2.82 -1.09 5.26
N SER A 20 -3.18 -0.07 4.47
CA SER A 20 -3.27 1.31 4.94
C SER A 20 -4.59 1.98 4.58
N GLY A 21 -5.03 2.84 5.50
CA GLY A 21 -6.25 3.63 5.44
C GLY A 21 -5.88 5.10 5.55
N GLU A 22 -6.78 5.93 6.08
CA GLU A 22 -6.51 7.37 6.18
C GLU A 22 -5.55 7.72 7.33
N TYR A 23 -5.63 6.98 8.44
CA TYR A 23 -4.93 7.23 9.70
C TYR A 23 -4.38 5.97 10.37
N GLU A 24 -4.52 4.82 9.70
CA GLU A 24 -4.09 3.53 10.23
C GLU A 24 -3.28 2.79 9.16
N ALA A 25 -2.24 2.09 9.58
CA ALA A 25 -1.46 1.20 8.73
C ALA A 25 -1.06 -0.05 9.50
N HIS A 26 -1.24 -1.20 8.87
CA HIS A 26 -0.79 -2.49 9.36
C HIS A 26 0.29 -3.03 8.43
N PHE A 27 1.41 -3.44 9.02
CA PHE A 27 2.55 -3.98 8.31
C PHE A 27 2.64 -5.47 8.62
N TYR A 28 2.52 -6.28 7.57
CA TYR A 28 2.67 -7.72 7.66
C TYR A 28 3.91 -8.16 6.90
N LEU A 29 4.72 -8.99 7.55
CA LEU A 29 5.90 -9.61 6.97
C LEU A 29 5.52 -11.00 6.49
N ALA A 30 5.77 -11.27 5.20
CA ALA A 30 5.68 -12.59 4.61
C ALA A 30 7.08 -13.16 4.43
N GLN A 31 7.43 -14.20 5.18
CA GLN A 31 8.73 -14.87 5.08
C GLN A 31 8.59 -16.35 5.45
N ARG A 32 9.24 -17.24 4.69
CA ARG A 32 9.25 -18.70 4.95
C ARG A 32 7.84 -19.31 5.01
N GLY A 33 6.92 -18.81 4.18
CA GLY A 33 5.53 -19.28 4.17
C GLY A 33 4.70 -18.86 5.39
N GLU A 34 5.20 -17.94 6.22
CA GLU A 34 4.46 -17.37 7.35
C GLU A 34 4.13 -15.91 7.08
N LEU A 35 2.92 -15.50 7.47
CA LEU A 35 2.53 -14.10 7.52
C LEU A 35 2.41 -13.67 8.98
N LYS A 36 3.25 -12.72 9.38
CA LYS A 36 3.30 -12.16 10.73
C LYS A 36 2.98 -10.67 10.69
N LEU A 37 2.10 -10.22 11.57
CA LEU A 37 1.92 -8.78 11.79
C LEU A 37 3.18 -8.27 12.50
N ALA A 38 3.94 -7.41 11.84
CA ALA A 38 5.19 -6.86 12.37
C ALA A 38 4.95 -5.57 13.14
N LYS A 39 4.12 -4.66 12.60
CA LYS A 39 3.84 -3.36 13.24
C LYS A 39 2.46 -2.85 12.87
N THR A 40 1.89 -2.04 13.76
CA THR A 40 0.65 -1.32 13.53
C THR A 40 0.84 0.13 13.92
N ILE A 41 0.44 1.05 13.05
CA ILE A 41 0.41 2.49 13.29
C ILE A 41 -1.06 2.92 13.31
N LYS A 42 -1.44 3.67 14.34
CA LYS A 42 -2.77 4.28 14.46
C LYS A 42 -2.60 5.71 14.94
N MET A 43 -3.04 6.66 14.12
CA MET A 43 -3.02 8.10 14.44
C MET A 43 -4.40 8.70 14.20
N PRO A 44 -5.45 8.28 14.93
CA PRO A 44 -6.77 8.86 14.73
C PRO A 44 -6.75 10.38 15.01
N PRO A 45 -7.48 11.19 14.23
CA PRO A 45 -7.63 12.61 14.54
C PRO A 45 -8.28 12.76 15.93
N ARG A 46 -7.75 13.65 16.75
CA ARG A 46 -8.29 13.94 18.08
C ARG A 46 -9.69 14.57 17.93
N GLU A 47 -10.67 14.08 18.68
CA GLU A 47 -12.02 14.67 18.71
C GLU A 47 -11.97 16.14 19.15
N GLU A 48 -11.10 16.50 20.10
CA GLU A 48 -10.90 17.89 20.58
C GLU A 48 -10.38 18.88 19.51
N ALA A 49 -9.72 18.40 18.45
CA ALA A 49 -9.27 19.27 17.35
C ALA A 49 -10.43 19.76 16.46
N ARG A 50 -11.64 19.24 16.71
CA ARG A 50 -12.91 19.71 16.16
C ARG A 50 -13.44 20.94 16.92
N GLU A 51 -13.09 21.06 18.20
CA GLU A 51 -13.63 22.10 19.12
C GLU A 51 -12.69 23.28 19.33
N LYS A 52 -11.36 23.11 19.21
CA LYS A 52 -10.40 24.21 19.36
C LYS A 52 -10.34 25.08 18.09
N GLN A 53 -11.46 25.75 17.79
CA GLN A 53 -11.51 27.02 17.05
C GLN A 53 -10.93 28.12 17.95
N ALA A 54 -9.66 28.00 18.30
CA ALA A 54 -9.02 28.98 19.16
C ALA A 54 -8.69 30.22 18.33
N PHE A 55 -9.34 31.34 18.68
CA PHE A 55 -9.03 32.68 18.22
C PHE A 55 -7.52 32.93 18.18
N VAL A 56 -6.98 33.22 16.99
CA VAL A 56 -5.61 33.74 16.85
C VAL A 56 -5.67 35.25 17.05
N GLY A 57 -5.42 35.69 18.28
CA GLY A 57 -5.04 37.08 18.53
C GLY A 57 -3.61 37.31 18.03
N LYS A 58 -3.40 38.17 17.04
CA LYS A 58 -2.08 38.72 16.74
C LYS A 58 -2.02 40.21 17.02
N LYS A 59 -0.95 40.59 17.71
CA LYS A 59 -0.48 41.95 17.96
C LYS A 59 -0.42 42.76 16.66
N GLY A 60 -1.07 43.94 16.70
CA GLY A 60 -0.64 45.17 16.04
C GLY A 60 -0.71 45.24 14.51
N GLY A 61 -1.81 45.82 13.99
CA GLY A 61 -1.85 46.51 12.70
C GLY A 61 -2.62 45.80 11.57
N MET A 62 -3.85 46.27 11.31
CA MET A 62 -4.73 45.94 10.17
C MET A 62 -5.37 44.54 10.13
N GLN A 63 -6.67 44.49 10.43
CA GLN A 63 -7.55 43.32 10.31
C GLN A 63 -8.43 43.41 9.07
N SER A 64 -8.25 42.47 8.13
CA SER A 64 -9.38 41.86 7.45
C SER A 64 -9.76 40.62 8.27
N LEU A 65 -10.98 40.59 8.81
CA LEU A 65 -11.51 39.47 9.58
C LEU A 65 -11.70 38.27 8.64
N SER A 66 -10.81 37.29 8.68
CA SER A 66 -11.07 35.98 8.08
C SER A 66 -10.98 34.90 9.15
N ALA A 67 -12.11 34.25 9.42
CA ALA A 67 -12.18 33.05 10.23
C ALA A 67 -11.53 31.90 9.43
N THR A 68 -10.21 31.71 9.54
CA THR A 68 -9.55 30.57 8.92
C THR A 68 -9.65 29.38 9.87
N SER A 69 -10.39 28.34 9.49
CA SER A 69 -10.52 27.14 10.31
C SER A 69 -9.14 26.45 10.46
N HIS A 70 -8.62 26.38 11.69
CA HIS A 70 -7.38 25.64 12.00
C HIS A 70 -7.52 24.12 11.82
N HIS A 71 -8.75 23.64 11.62
CA HIS A 71 -9.06 22.23 11.41
C HIS A 71 -8.35 21.66 10.18
N GLY A 72 -8.34 22.41 9.06
CA GLY A 72 -7.67 21.97 7.83
C GLY A 72 -6.16 21.82 8.01
N ALA A 73 -5.52 22.77 8.70
CA ALA A 73 -4.08 22.74 8.96
C ALA A 73 -3.69 21.58 9.90
N TYR A 74 -4.45 21.37 10.98
CA TYR A 74 -4.22 20.24 11.89
C TYR A 74 -4.35 18.88 11.20
N VAL A 75 -5.41 18.69 10.41
CA VAL A 75 -5.62 17.42 9.68
C VAL A 75 -4.52 17.20 8.65
N ALA A 76 -4.08 18.24 7.94
CA ALA A 76 -2.97 18.17 7.00
C ALA A 76 -1.65 17.81 7.69
N ASP A 77 -1.33 18.44 8.82
CA ASP A 77 -0.15 18.13 9.61
C ASP A 77 -0.17 16.70 10.15
N LEU A 78 -1.33 16.24 10.60
CA LEU A 78 -1.50 14.88 11.09
C LEU A 78 -1.30 13.86 9.96
N LYS A 79 -1.85 14.12 8.76
CA LYS A 79 -1.62 13.30 7.57
C LYS A 79 -0.14 13.27 7.18
N LYS A 80 0.58 14.38 7.30
CA LYS A 80 2.02 14.48 7.02
C LYS A 80 2.85 13.73 8.07
N LYS A 81 2.48 13.80 9.35
CA LYS A 81 3.11 13.00 10.41
C LYS A 81 2.92 11.51 10.19
N PHE A 82 1.69 11.10 9.89
CA PHE A 82 1.38 9.71 9.56
C PHE A 82 2.20 9.21 8.37
N GLN A 83 2.30 10.00 7.29
CA GLN A 83 3.13 9.67 6.13
C GLN A 83 4.60 9.47 6.53
N LYS A 84 5.16 10.36 7.35
CA LYS A 84 6.55 10.23 7.83
C LYS A 84 6.78 8.98 8.67
N GLU A 85 5.85 8.66 9.56
CA GLU A 85 5.96 7.45 10.39
C GLU A 85 5.85 6.18 9.55
N VAL A 86 4.91 6.13 8.60
CA VAL A 86 4.78 5.02 7.66
C VAL A 86 6.05 4.85 6.85
N HIS A 87 6.60 5.95 6.31
CA HIS A 87 7.85 5.93 5.57
C HIS A 87 9.02 5.38 6.39
N ALA A 88 9.22 5.91 7.60
CA ALA A 88 10.29 5.44 8.49
C ALA A 88 10.17 3.94 8.77
N VAL A 89 8.96 3.46 9.04
CA VAL A 89 8.72 2.02 9.28
C VAL A 89 9.01 1.18 8.04
N ILE A 90 8.64 1.64 6.85
CA ILE A 90 8.95 0.91 5.61
C ILE A 90 10.47 0.86 5.41
N HIS A 91 11.15 1.99 5.55
CA HIS A 91 12.60 2.08 5.41
C HIS A 91 13.33 1.13 6.38
N ASP A 92 12.97 1.17 7.66
CA ASP A 92 13.54 0.32 8.70
C ASP A 92 13.29 -1.17 8.38
N MET A 93 12.07 -1.54 8.00
CA MET A 93 11.74 -2.93 7.66
C MET A 93 12.44 -3.43 6.40
N LEU A 94 12.58 -2.58 5.39
CA LEU A 94 13.31 -2.90 4.16
C LEU A 94 14.78 -3.19 4.46
N ALA A 95 15.40 -2.41 5.35
CA ALA A 95 16.79 -2.56 5.76
C ALA A 95 17.00 -3.79 6.65
N GLU A 96 16.14 -4.00 7.65
CA GLU A 96 16.25 -5.10 8.63
C GLU A 96 16.02 -6.46 7.99
N TYR A 97 14.98 -6.61 7.16
CA TYR A 97 14.56 -7.91 6.62
C TYR A 97 15.01 -8.15 5.16
N LYS A 98 15.76 -7.20 4.57
CA LYS A 98 16.21 -7.25 3.16
C LYS A 98 15.08 -7.58 2.20
N LEU A 99 13.95 -6.88 2.36
CA LEU A 99 12.74 -7.14 1.59
C LEU A 99 12.93 -6.72 0.14
N GLU A 100 12.54 -7.60 -0.78
CA GLU A 100 12.65 -7.36 -2.22
C GLU A 100 11.35 -6.83 -2.82
N GLU A 101 10.21 -7.21 -2.22
CA GLU A 101 8.89 -6.90 -2.75
C GLU A 101 8.00 -6.23 -1.71
N ILE A 102 7.26 -5.20 -2.14
CA ILE A 102 6.25 -4.51 -1.36
C ILE A 102 4.90 -4.64 -2.07
N TYR A 103 3.88 -5.01 -1.30
CA TYR A 103 2.49 -5.09 -1.72
C TYR A 103 1.67 -4.08 -0.92
N LEU A 104 1.05 -3.13 -1.62
CA LEU A 104 0.32 -2.03 -0.99
C LEU A 104 -1.18 -2.21 -1.16
N PHE A 105 -1.91 -2.30 -0.06
CA PHE A 105 -3.35 -2.42 0.01
C PHE A 105 -3.92 -1.18 0.68
N SER A 106 -4.36 -0.22 -0.12
CA SER A 106 -4.87 1.04 0.40
C SER A 106 -5.75 1.76 -0.60
N PRO A 107 -6.73 2.57 -0.16
CA PRO A 107 -7.48 3.47 -1.02
C PRO A 107 -6.53 4.36 -1.86
N LYS A 108 -6.94 4.72 -3.08
CA LYS A 108 -6.10 5.51 -4.03
C LYS A 108 -5.41 6.73 -3.39
N TYR A 109 -6.13 7.46 -2.55
CA TYR A 109 -5.61 8.65 -1.88
C TYR A 109 -4.51 8.33 -0.85
N SER A 110 -4.62 7.21 -0.14
CA SER A 110 -3.63 6.78 0.86
C SER A 110 -2.44 6.14 0.15
N ALA A 111 -2.69 5.31 -0.87
CA ALA A 111 -1.67 4.70 -1.71
C ALA A 111 -0.73 5.75 -2.29
N LYS A 112 -1.30 6.79 -2.91
CA LYS A 112 -0.53 7.90 -3.48
C LYS A 112 0.33 8.59 -2.43
N ARG A 113 -0.22 8.88 -1.24
CA ARG A 113 0.53 9.53 -0.16
C ARG A 113 1.71 8.68 0.32
N ILE A 114 1.52 7.37 0.43
CA ILE A 114 2.59 6.45 0.82
C ILE A 114 3.66 6.41 -0.26
N MET A 115 3.26 6.26 -1.53
CA MET A 115 4.19 6.27 -2.67
C MET A 115 4.99 7.57 -2.77
N ASP A 116 4.35 8.72 -2.57
CA ASP A 116 4.99 10.04 -2.58
C ASP A 116 6.00 10.20 -1.43
N GLY A 117 5.87 9.40 -0.36
CA GLY A 117 6.80 9.38 0.75
C GLY A 117 8.03 8.50 0.51
N LEU A 118 7.93 7.47 -0.34
CA LEU A 118 8.97 6.47 -0.57
C LEU A 118 10.08 7.00 -1.49
N ASP A 119 11.31 6.56 -1.23
CA ASP A 119 12.44 6.82 -2.12
C ASP A 119 12.29 6.05 -3.45
N LYS A 120 12.87 6.59 -4.54
CA LYS A 120 12.87 5.95 -5.87
C LYS A 120 13.24 4.44 -5.87
N PRO A 121 14.29 3.98 -5.16
CA PRO A 121 14.60 2.55 -5.06
C PRO A 121 13.49 1.75 -4.38
N GLU A 122 12.84 2.30 -3.35
CA GLU A 122 11.78 1.63 -2.60
C GLU A 122 10.49 1.56 -3.43
N GLN A 123 10.18 2.63 -4.17
CA GLN A 123 9.05 2.66 -5.12
C GLN A 123 9.16 1.55 -6.18
N LYS A 124 10.38 1.22 -6.64
CA LYS A 124 10.60 0.12 -7.60
C LYS A 124 10.33 -1.26 -7.02
N LYS A 125 10.42 -1.42 -5.69
CA LYS A 125 10.08 -2.66 -4.99
C LYS A 125 8.58 -2.85 -4.84
N VAL A 126 7.77 -1.81 -5.08
CA VAL A 126 6.31 -1.89 -5.04
C VAL A 126 5.82 -2.64 -6.28
N ARG A 127 5.49 -3.92 -6.10
CA ARG A 127 5.10 -4.81 -7.20
C ARG A 127 3.62 -4.64 -7.57
N MET A 128 2.74 -4.42 -6.59
CA MET A 128 1.31 -4.27 -6.81
C MET A 128 0.67 -3.26 -5.84
N GLN A 129 -0.34 -2.56 -6.33
CA GLN A 129 -1.16 -1.63 -5.55
C GLN A 129 -2.65 -2.00 -5.68
N PHE A 130 -3.29 -2.26 -4.54
CA PHE A 130 -4.69 -2.64 -4.45
C PHE A 130 -5.51 -1.51 -3.85
N TYR A 131 -6.42 -0.96 -4.66
CA TYR A 131 -7.20 0.22 -4.31
C TYR A 131 -8.57 -0.08 -3.68
N GLN A 132 -8.63 -1.02 -2.75
CA GLN A 132 -9.86 -1.32 -2.01
C GLN A 132 -9.73 -0.91 -0.54
N GLY A 133 -10.77 -0.28 -0.03
CA GLY A 133 -10.81 0.24 1.34
C GLY A 133 -11.07 -0.87 2.32
N ASP A 134 -10.05 -1.23 3.10
CA ASP A 134 -10.15 -1.27 4.57
C ASP A 134 -8.84 -1.76 5.18
N THR A 135 -8.32 -1.00 6.17
CA THR A 135 -7.22 -1.40 7.05
C THR A 135 -7.56 -2.62 7.90
N LYS A 136 -8.85 -2.87 8.10
CA LYS A 136 -9.39 -3.99 8.89
C LYS A 136 -9.51 -5.29 8.10
N THR A 137 -9.15 -5.28 6.82
CA THR A 137 -9.24 -6.48 5.97
C THR A 137 -8.37 -7.60 6.56
N ASN A 138 -8.93 -8.80 6.67
CA ASN A 138 -8.21 -9.97 7.17
C ASN A 138 -6.94 -10.20 6.30
N PRO A 139 -5.74 -10.37 6.90
CA PRO A 139 -4.51 -10.63 6.17
C PRO A 139 -4.61 -11.75 5.11
N LEU A 140 -5.47 -12.75 5.32
CA LEU A 140 -5.73 -13.81 4.34
C LEU A 140 -6.40 -13.31 3.06
N MET A 141 -7.28 -12.32 3.17
CA MET A 141 -7.90 -11.69 1.98
C MET A 141 -6.89 -10.89 1.16
N LEU A 142 -5.88 -10.29 1.82
CA LEU A 142 -4.79 -9.59 1.12
C LEU A 142 -4.03 -10.58 0.23
N ILE A 143 -3.72 -11.74 0.80
CA ILE A 143 -3.05 -12.85 0.11
C ILE A 143 -3.90 -13.38 -1.06
N GLN A 144 -5.19 -13.62 -0.84
CA GLN A 144 -6.09 -14.17 -1.86
C GLN A 144 -6.22 -13.24 -3.08
N LYS A 145 -6.39 -11.93 -2.86
CA LYS A 145 -6.50 -10.96 -3.97
C LYS A 145 -5.23 -10.87 -4.80
N MET A 146 -4.08 -10.94 -4.15
CA MET A 146 -2.81 -10.99 -4.85
C MET A 146 -2.74 -12.23 -5.75
N TRP A 147 -3.15 -13.40 -5.24
CA TRP A 147 -3.19 -14.63 -6.01
C TRP A 147 -4.12 -14.55 -7.23
N GLU A 148 -5.32 -14.01 -7.06
CA GLU A 148 -6.28 -13.81 -8.16
C GLU A 148 -5.67 -12.94 -9.27
N THR A 149 -4.98 -11.87 -8.89
CA THR A 149 -4.34 -10.95 -9.85
C THR A 149 -3.17 -11.59 -10.58
N GLU A 150 -2.36 -12.40 -9.89
CA GLU A 150 -1.29 -13.16 -10.53
C GLU A 150 -1.85 -14.21 -11.50
N GLN A 151 -2.96 -14.88 -11.15
CA GLN A 151 -3.62 -15.81 -12.08
C GLN A 151 -4.17 -15.12 -13.32
N GLU A 152 -4.79 -13.94 -13.18
CA GLU A 152 -5.25 -13.16 -14.31
C GLU A 152 -4.07 -12.75 -15.22
N ALA A 153 -2.95 -12.32 -14.63
CA ALA A 153 -1.75 -11.98 -15.38
C ALA A 153 -1.15 -13.19 -16.13
N ILE A 154 -1.21 -14.39 -15.54
CA ILE A 154 -0.76 -15.64 -16.18
C ILE A 154 -1.71 -16.04 -17.32
N LYS A 155 -3.03 -15.96 -17.11
CA LYS A 155 -4.05 -16.27 -18.14
C LYS A 155 -3.96 -15.35 -19.35
N PHE A 156 -3.64 -14.07 -19.15
CA PHE A 156 -3.39 -13.12 -20.24
C PHE A 156 -2.07 -13.35 -20.99
N LYS A 157 -1.08 -14.00 -20.36
CA LYS A 157 0.22 -14.31 -20.96
C LYS A 157 0.27 -15.63 -21.72
N THR A 158 -0.74 -16.50 -21.62
CA THR A 158 -0.87 -17.63 -22.54
C THR A 158 -1.34 -17.11 -23.91
N PRO A 159 -0.49 -17.13 -24.97
CA PRO A 159 -0.96 -16.78 -26.29
C PRO A 159 -1.99 -17.82 -26.75
N LEU A 160 -3.10 -17.34 -27.33
CA LEU A 160 -4.00 -18.14 -28.18
C LEU A 160 -3.18 -18.85 -29.27
N THR A 161 -2.64 -20.03 -28.98
CA THR A 161 -1.83 -20.82 -29.90
C THR A 161 -2.14 -22.31 -29.76
N ALA A 162 -3.42 -22.65 -29.92
CA ALA A 162 -3.80 -23.99 -30.37
C ALA A 162 -4.34 -23.98 -31.81
N GLU A 163 -4.99 -22.89 -32.25
CA GLU A 163 -5.68 -22.88 -33.55
C GLU A 163 -4.80 -22.46 -34.74
N LYS A 164 -3.74 -21.66 -34.53
CA LYS A 164 -2.87 -21.20 -35.64
C LYS A 164 -1.79 -22.18 -36.08
N LYS A 165 -1.58 -23.31 -35.40
CA LYS A 165 -0.65 -24.36 -35.87
C LYS A 165 -1.22 -25.21 -37.02
N LYS A 166 -2.52 -25.11 -37.33
CA LYS A 166 -3.14 -25.82 -38.47
C LYS A 166 -3.00 -25.09 -39.81
N ILE A 167 -2.54 -23.83 -39.85
CA ILE A 167 -2.45 -23.06 -41.11
C ILE A 167 -1.05 -23.14 -41.75
N ILE A 168 -0.03 -23.64 -41.03
CA ILE A 168 1.37 -23.77 -41.52
C ILE A 168 1.73 -25.24 -41.81
N GLN A 169 0.77 -26.02 -42.32
CA GLN A 169 1.09 -27.28 -43.01
C GLN A 169 0.31 -27.30 -44.33
N LYS A 170 0.74 -26.46 -45.29
CA LYS A 170 0.45 -26.76 -46.69
C LYS A 170 1.48 -27.78 -47.17
N PRO A 171 1.07 -28.96 -47.68
CA PRO A 171 2.00 -29.91 -48.26
C PRO A 171 2.65 -29.29 -49.50
N ARG A 172 3.97 -29.49 -49.61
CA ARG A 172 4.76 -29.15 -50.79
C ARG A 172 4.45 -30.21 -51.84
N ILE A 173 3.66 -29.86 -52.85
CA ILE A 173 3.38 -30.71 -54.01
C ILE A 173 4.54 -30.48 -54.99
N TRP A 174 5.29 -31.55 -55.32
CA TRP A 174 6.08 -31.70 -56.54
C TRP A 174 5.56 -32.95 -57.26
#